data_AF-A0A101GYP6-F1
#
_entry.id   AF-A0A101GYP6-F1
#
_cell.length_a   1.000
_cell.length_b   1.000
_cell.length_c   1.000
_cell.angle_alpha   90.00
_cell.angle_beta   90.00
_cell.angle_gamma   90.00
#
_symmetry.space_group_name_H-M   'P 1'
#
loop_
_entity.id
_entity.type
_entity.pdbx_description
1 polymer ?
#
loop_
_entity_poly.entity_id
_entity_poly.type
_entity_poly.pdbx_seq_one_letter_code
_entity_poly.pdbx_strand_id
1 'polypeptide(L)' 'MIKKLVRPFQEVLLEKRLCVGCTYPLDKAKKIGKLSDNRTMAQCKCKRRYVYDRELNEYKRATFAEEQQILKELND' A
#
# COMPACT_ATOMS: atom_id res chain seq x y z
N MET A 1 11.65 0.89 -32.74
CA MET A 1 11.40 -0.32 -31.92
C MET A 1 10.71 0.10 -30.64
N ILE A 2 9.38 0.03 -30.62
CA ILE A 2 8.59 0.25 -29.41
C ILE A 2 8.93 -0.91 -28.48
N LYS A 3 9.77 -0.67 -27.47
CA LYS A 3 10.02 -1.65 -26.40
C LYS A 3 8.65 -2.03 -25.88
N LYS A 4 8.29 -3.32 -25.97
CA LYS A 4 7.09 -3.86 -25.32
C LYS A 4 7.11 -3.32 -23.90
N LEU A 5 6.10 -2.53 -23.55
CA LEU A 5 5.96 -1.88 -22.25
C LEU A 5 5.66 -2.98 -21.22
N VAL A 6 6.67 -3.81 -20.90
CA VAL A 6 6.53 -4.89 -19.94
C VAL A 6 6.47 -4.23 -18.58
N ARG A 7 5.26 -4.15 -18.04
CA ARG A 7 5.05 -3.60 -16.72
C ARG A 7 5.59 -4.58 -15.67
N PRO A 8 6.30 -4.09 -14.64
CA PRO A 8 6.70 -4.94 -13.52
C PRO A 8 5.47 -5.66 -12.94
N PHE A 9 5.59 -6.97 -12.74
CA PHE A 9 4.50 -7.78 -12.17
C PHE A 9 3.99 -7.23 -10.83
N GLN A 10 4.86 -6.58 -10.06
CA GLN A 10 4.49 -5.92 -8.80
C GLN A 10 3.47 -4.79 -8.99
N GLU A 11 3.58 -4.00 -10.06
CA GLU A 11 2.60 -2.95 -10.38
C GLU A 11 1.24 -3.56 -10.71
N VAL A 12 1.23 -4.64 -11.52
CA VAL A 12 0.00 -5.36 -11.88
C VAL A 12 -0.70 -5.90 -10.63
N LEU A 13 0.05 -6.39 -9.64
CA LEU A 13 -0.53 -6.84 -8.37
C LEU A 13 -1.14 -5.67 -7.59
N LEU A 14 -0.48 -4.52 -7.53
CA LEU A 14 -1.00 -3.34 -6.83
C LEU A 14 -2.27 -2.77 -7.48
N GLU A 15 -2.33 -2.72 -8.81
CA GLU A 15 -3.54 -2.35 -9.55
C GLU A 15 -4.71 -3.29 -9.27
N LYS A 16 -4.42 -4.58 -9.15
CA LYS A 16 -5.39 -5.59 -8.71
C LYS A 16 -5.67 -5.53 -7.21
N ARG A 17 -5.12 -4.55 -6.49
CA ARG A 17 -5.26 -4.35 -5.04
C ARG A 17 -4.80 -5.56 -4.24
N LEU A 18 -3.72 -6.22 -4.71
CA LEU A 18 -3.12 -7.40 -4.09
C LEU A 18 -1.76 -7.07 -3.47
N CYS A 19 -1.45 -7.77 -2.38
CA CYS A 19 -0.13 -7.70 -1.77
C CYS A 19 0.94 -8.25 -2.72
N VAL A 20 1.95 -7.44 -3.04
CA VAL A 20 3.10 -7.85 -3.88
C VAL A 20 3.91 -9.03 -3.34
N GLY A 21 3.75 -9.39 -2.06
CA GLY A 21 4.51 -10.48 -1.42
C GLY A 21 3.74 -11.78 -1.19
N CYS A 22 2.43 -11.72 -0.93
CA CYS A 22 1.63 -12.93 -0.61
C CYS A 22 0.27 -12.96 -1.30
N THR A 23 0.04 -12.07 -2.27
CA THR A 23 -1.18 -11.94 -3.09
C THR A 23 -2.48 -11.77 -2.33
N TYR A 24 -2.43 -11.53 -1.01
CA TYR A 24 -3.61 -11.27 -0.19
C TYR A 24 -4.30 -9.95 -0.63
N PRO A 25 -5.64 -9.91 -0.71
CA PRO A 25 -6.38 -8.69 -1.06
C PRO A 25 -6.15 -7.57 -0.04
N LEU A 26 -5.66 -6.42 -0.50
CA LEU A 26 -5.35 -5.26 0.33
C LEU A 26 -6.61 -4.57 0.87
N ASP A 27 -7.75 -4.73 0.20
CA ASP A 27 -9.06 -4.26 0.71
C ASP A 27 -9.47 -4.95 2.01
N LYS A 28 -8.98 -6.18 2.23
CA LYS A 28 -9.19 -6.97 3.44
C LYS A 28 -8.04 -6.87 4.43
N ALA A 29 -7.06 -6.01 4.17
CA ALA A 29 -5.92 -5.82 5.05
C ALA A 29 -6.30 -4.97 6.27
N LYS A 30 -5.58 -5.14 7.38
CA LYS A 30 -5.81 -4.40 8.61
C LYS A 30 -5.43 -2.92 8.38
N LYS A 31 -6.36 -1.98 8.62
CA LYS A 31 -6.03 -0.55 8.64
C LYS A 31 -5.34 -0.24 9.98
N ILE A 32 -4.17 0.39 9.92
CA ILE A 32 -3.33 0.61 11.11
C ILE A 32 -3.17 2.09 11.49
N GLY A 33 -3.65 3.03 10.67
CA GLY A 33 -3.66 4.45 10.98
C GLY A 33 -3.98 5.32 9.76
N LYS A 34 -4.20 6.62 9.99
CA LYS A 34 -4.47 7.61 8.94
C LYS A 34 -3.25 8.50 8.76
N LEU A 35 -2.72 8.59 7.55
CA LEU A 35 -1.61 9.51 7.23
C LEU A 35 -2.13 10.92 6.90
N SER A 36 -3.34 10.99 6.35
CA SER A 36 -4.13 12.21 6.11
C SER A 36 -5.59 11.83 5.90
N ASP A 37 -6.48 12.81 5.68
CA ASP A 37 -7.92 12.56 5.46
C ASP A 37 -8.20 11.56 4.33
N ASN A 38 -7.39 11.60 3.26
CA ASN A 38 -7.55 10.75 2.08
C ASN A 38 -6.55 9.59 2.01
N ARG A 39 -5.62 9.48 2.98
CA ARG A 39 -4.55 8.48 2.92
C ARG A 39 -4.51 7.63 4.18
N THR A 40 -4.70 6.33 4.01
CA THR A 40 -4.78 5.37 5.13
C THR A 40 -3.68 4.31 5.02
N MET A 41 -3.01 4.03 6.13
CA MET A 41 -2.04 2.94 6.20
C MET A 41 -2.74 1.61 6.42
N ALA A 42 -2.38 0.61 5.62
CA ALA A 42 -2.88 -0.76 5.69
C ALA A 42 -1.72 -1.76 5.85
N GLN A 43 -1.89 -2.74 6.73
CA GLN A 43 -0.95 -3.83 6.96
C GLN A 43 -1.53 -5.15 6.45
N CYS A 44 -0.83 -5.75 5.50
CA CYS A 44 -1.14 -7.09 5.02
C CYS A 44 -0.84 -8.16 6.09
N LYS A 45 -1.49 -9.33 6.02
CA LYS A 45 -1.21 -10.48 6.90
C LYS A 45 0.26 -10.93 6.88
N CYS A 46 0.98 -10.71 5.76
CA CYS A 46 2.42 -10.98 5.68
C CYS A 46 3.28 -9.84 6.23
N LYS A 47 2.70 -8.92 7.01
CA LYS A 47 3.32 -7.75 7.68
C LYS A 47 3.78 -6.60 6.78
N ARG A 48 3.70 -6.74 5.45
CA ARG A 48 4.00 -5.62 4.52
C ARG A 48 2.97 -4.50 4.68
N ARG A 49 3.44 -3.25 4.63
CA ARG A 49 2.63 -2.04 4.77
C ARG A 49 2.41 -1.35 3.43
N TYR A 50 1.21 -0.81 3.26
CA TYR A 50 0.73 -0.14 2.07
C TYR A 50 -0.01 1.13 2.48
N VAL A 51 0.03 2.13 1.61
CA VAL A 51 -0.83 3.30 1.73
C VAL A 51 -1.95 3.17 0.71
N TYR A 52 -3.18 3.25 1.19
CA TYR A 52 -4.35 3.43 0.38
C TYR A 52 -4.61 4.93 0.19
N ASP A 53 -4.67 5.36 -1.06
CA ASP A 53 -5.07 6.71 -1.44
C ASP A 53 -6.53 6.68 -1.93
N ARG A 54 -7.42 7.38 -1.22
CA ARG A 54 -8.85 7.38 -1.51
C ARG A 54 -9.19 8.22 -2.74
N GLU A 55 -8.43 9.27 -3.02
CA GLU A 55 -8.67 10.13 -4.19
C GLU A 55 -8.35 9.37 -5.47
N LEU A 56 -7.20 8.68 -5.48
CA LEU A 56 -6.76 7.88 -6.63
C LEU A 56 -7.38 6.47 -6.64
N ASN A 57 -7.98 6.05 -5.52
CA ASN A 57 -8.50 4.70 -5.33
C ASN A 57 -7.44 3.61 -5.55
N GLU A 58 -6.22 3.87 -5.09
CA GLU A 58 -5.03 3.06 -5.38
C GLU A 58 -4.29 2.64 -4.11
N TYR A 59 -3.58 1.51 -4.21
CA TYR A 59 -2.62 1.09 -3.20
C TYR A 59 -1.20 1.29 -3.71
N LYS A 60 -0.36 1.85 -2.86
CA LYS A 60 1.10 1.87 -3.05
C LYS A 60 1.80 1.29 -1.83
N ARG A 61 3.03 0.82 -2.02
CA ARG A 61 3.87 0.42 -0.88
C ARG A 61 4.12 1.63 0.01
N ALA A 62 4.10 1.42 1.32
CA ALA A 62 4.45 2.47 2.26
C ALA A 62 5.92 2.87 2.09
N THR A 63 6.17 4.17 2.10
CA THR A 63 7.52 4.73 2.18
C THR A 63 8.03 4.69 3.62
N PHE A 64 9.34 4.81 3.80
CA PHE A 64 9.93 4.85 5.14
C PHE A 64 9.39 6.00 5.98
N ALA A 65 9.21 7.20 5.39
CA ALA A 65 8.67 8.36 6.09
C ALA A 65 7.24 8.14 6.61
N GLU A 66 6.37 7.53 5.81
CA GLU A 66 4.99 7.21 6.22
C GLU A 66 4.95 6.16 7.31
N GLU A 67 5.85 5.18 7.27
CA GLU A 67 5.98 4.21 8.36
C GLU A 67 6.40 4.89 9.67
N GLN A 68 7.33 5.85 9.62
CA GLN A 68 7.74 6.63 10.79
C GLN A 68 6.62 7.51 11.33
N GLN A 69 5.81 8.12 10.46
CA GLN A 69 4.66 8.93 10.86
C GLN A 69 3.66 8.10 11.68
N ILE A 70 3.25 6.94 11.17
CA ILE A 70 2.32 6.05 11.89
C ILE A 70 2.91 5.54 13.20
N LEU A 71 4.22 5.28 13.27
CA LEU A 71 4.85 4.84 14.51
C LEU A 71 4.82 5.93 15.59
N LYS A 72 4.91 7.20 15.23
CA LYS A 72 4.76 8.31 16.19
C LYS A 72 3.32 8.38 16.70
N GLU A 73 2.34 8.38 15.79
CA GLU A 73 0.92 8.43 16.13
C GLU A 73 0.42 7.27 17.00
N LEU A 74 1.08 6.10 16.96
CA LEU A 74 0.72 4.95 17.80
C LEU A 74 1.37 4.98 19.20
N ASN A 75 2.41 5.79 19.40
CA ASN A 75 3.16 5.88 20.64
C ASN A 75 2.81 7.13 21.46
N ASP A 76 2.08 8.06 20.88
CA ASP A 76 1.48 9.24 21.52
C ASP A 76 0.05 8.92 22.01
#